data_AF-A0A9D4J8K3-F1
#
_entry.id   AF-A0A9D4J8K3-F1
#
_cell.length_a   1.000
_cell.length_b   1.000
_cell.length_c   1.000
_cell.angle_alpha   90.00
_cell.angle_beta   90.00
_cell.angle_gamma   90.00
#
_symmetry.space_group_name_H-M   'P 1'
#
loop_
_entity.id
_entity.type
_entity.pdbx_description
1 polymer ?
#
loop_
_entity_poly.entity_id
_entity_poly.type
_entity_poly.pdbx_seq_one_letter_code
_entity_poly.pdbx_strand_id
1 'polypeptide(L)' 'MAAEAEASREARAKVIAAEGEHKASRALKEAADVMGSSSAALQLRYLQTLSSISAEKNSTIIFPLPIDLFKAFINK' A
#
# COMPACT_ATOMS: atom_id res chain seq x y z
N MET A 1 -7.63 20.16 -36.59
CA MET A 1 -6.18 19.90 -36.50
C MET A 1 -5.62 20.02 -35.08
N ALA A 2 -5.53 21.18 -34.43
CA ALA A 2 -4.94 21.28 -33.08
C ALA A 2 -5.71 20.49 -31.99
N ALA A 3 -7.05 20.60 -31.98
CA ALA A 3 -7.90 19.89 -31.03
C ALA A 3 -7.86 18.35 -31.18
N GLU A 4 -7.65 17.83 -32.39
CA GLU A 4 -7.55 16.39 -32.64
C GLU A 4 -6.21 15.82 -32.15
N ALA A 5 -5.13 16.60 -32.31
CA ALA A 5 -3.81 16.23 -31.80
C ALA A 5 -3.81 16.18 -30.26
N GLU A 6 -4.48 17.12 -29.61
CA GLU A 6 -4.62 17.15 -28.15
C GLU A 6 -5.49 15.98 -27.64
N ALA A 7 -6.64 15.72 -28.28
CA ALA A 7 -7.49 14.58 -27.95
C ALA A 7 -6.75 13.23 -28.08
N SER A 8 -5.93 13.06 -29.13
CA SER A 8 -5.10 11.87 -29.31
C SER A 8 -4.03 11.72 -28.23
N ARG A 9 -3.42 12.83 -27.79
CA ARG A 9 -2.45 12.85 -26.70
C ARG A 9 -3.09 12.47 -25.37
N GLU A 10 -4.24 13.04 -25.04
CA GLU A 10 -4.96 12.72 -23.80
C GLU A 10 -5.43 11.26 -23.78
N ALA A 11 -5.97 10.76 -24.89
CA ALA A 11 -6.37 9.37 -25.02
C ALA A 11 -5.19 8.42 -24.77
N ARG A 12 -4.02 8.71 -25.38
CA ARG A 12 -2.79 7.94 -25.15
C ARG A 12 -2.31 8.02 -23.70
N ALA A 13 -2.36 9.20 -23.08
CA ALA A 13 -1.99 9.36 -21.68
C ALA A 13 -2.87 8.52 -20.75
N LYS A 14 -4.19 8.48 -21.00
CA LYS A 14 -5.13 7.64 -20.24
C LYS A 14 -4.85 6.15 -20.41
N VAL A 15 -4.55 5.71 -21.63
CA VAL A 15 -4.18 4.30 -21.89
C VAL A 15 -2.91 3.92 -21.14
N ILE A 16 -1.87 4.76 -21.20
CA ILE A 16 -0.60 4.53 -20.49
C ILE A 16 -0.83 4.48 -18.98
N ALA A 17 -1.63 5.39 -18.44
CA ALA A 17 -1.97 5.39 -17.01
C ALA A 17 -2.70 4.12 -16.60
N ALA A 18 -3.71 3.69 -17.37
CA ALA A 18 -4.47 2.47 -17.10
C ALA A 18 -3.59 1.21 -17.19
N GLU A 19 -2.68 1.14 -18.16
CA GLU A 19 -1.71 0.04 -18.26
C GLU A 19 -0.72 0.04 -17.10
N GLY A 20 -0.26 1.22 -16.68
CA GLY A 20 0.59 1.41 -15.51
C GLY A 20 -0.09 0.91 -14.24
N GLU A 21 -1.34 1.32 -14.01
CA GLU A 21 -2.14 0.91 -12.87
C GLU A 21 -2.37 -0.61 -12.86
N HIS A 22 -2.68 -1.19 -14.02
CA HIS A 22 -2.85 -2.64 -14.13
C HIS A 22 -1.55 -3.39 -13.82
N LYS A 23 -0.40 -2.90 -14.28
CA LYS A 23 0.91 -3.50 -13.97
C LYS A 23 1.22 -3.38 -12.47
N ALA A 24 1.01 -2.21 -11.88
CA ALA A 24 1.21 -1.98 -10.45
C ALA A 24 0.30 -2.90 -9.60
N SER A 25 -0.99 -2.99 -9.95
CA SER A 25 -1.95 -3.87 -9.27
C SER A 25 -1.52 -5.33 -9.28
N ARG A 26 -1.00 -5.84 -10.41
CA ARG A 26 -0.50 -7.21 -10.50
C ARG A 26 0.72 -7.45 -9.62
N ALA A 27 1.69 -6.53 -9.65
CA ALA A 27 2.89 -6.63 -8.82
C ALA A 27 2.55 -6.57 -7.32
N LEU A 28 1.62 -5.70 -6.93
CA LEU A 28 1.14 -5.60 -5.54
C LEU A 28 0.43 -6.88 -5.10
N LYS A 29 -0.39 -7.49 -5.96
CA LYS A 29 -1.02 -8.78 -5.67
C LYS A 29 0.03 -9.87 -5.44
N GLU A 30 1.01 -9.99 -6.34
CA GLU A 30 2.07 -10.98 -6.21
C GLU A 30 2.88 -10.78 -4.92
N ALA A 31 3.23 -9.53 -4.59
CA ALA A 31 3.89 -9.21 -3.33
C ALA A 31 3.03 -9.60 -2.12
N ALA A 32 1.72 -9.35 -2.17
CA ALA A 32 0.78 -9.73 -1.11
C ALA A 32 0.67 -11.26 -0.97
N ASP A 33 0.59 -12.01 -2.08
CA ASP A 33 0.53 -13.47 -2.09
C ASP A 33 1.83 -14.07 -1.49
N VAL A 34 2.99 -13.53 -1.86
CA VAL A 34 4.28 -13.93 -1.29
C VAL A 34 4.34 -13.62 0.21
N MET A 35 3.90 -12.44 0.63
CA MET A 35 3.85 -12.08 2.06
C MET A 35 2.84 -12.95 2.83
N GLY A 36 1.73 -13.33 2.21
CA GLY A 36 0.71 -14.19 2.79
C GLY A 36 1.18 -15.62 3.03
N SER A 37 2.22 -16.08 2.31
CA SER A 37 2.81 -17.41 2.50
C SER A 37 3.43 -17.62 3.89
N SER A 38 3.77 -16.54 4.60
CA SER A 38 4.32 -16.59 5.95
C SER A 38 3.70 -15.51 6.83
N SER A 39 3.00 -15.91 7.89
CA SER A 39 2.37 -14.98 8.85
C SER A 39 3.38 -14.01 9.49
N ALA A 40 4.64 -14.42 9.63
CA ALA A 40 5.70 -13.57 10.16
C ALA A 40 6.09 -12.43 9.20
N ALA A 41 5.86 -12.56 7.89
CA ALA A 41 6.28 -11.56 6.91
C ALA A 41 5.55 -10.22 7.08
N LEU A 42 4.24 -10.24 7.35
CA LEU A 42 3.46 -9.04 7.67
C LEU A 42 3.96 -8.38 8.96
N GLN A 43 4.29 -9.17 9.98
CA GLN A 43 4.80 -8.66 11.24
C GLN A 43 6.21 -8.04 11.09
N LEU A 44 7.09 -8.63 10.28
CA LEU A 44 8.39 -8.05 9.96
C LEU A 44 8.26 -6.74 9.16
N ARG A 45 7.38 -6.70 8.15
CA ARG A 45 7.07 -5.47 7.41
C ARG A 45 6.59 -4.38 8.36
N TYR A 46 5.72 -4.73 9.30
CA TYR A 46 5.22 -3.81 10.31
C TYR A 46 6.34 -3.23 11.18
N LEU A 47 7.25 -4.06 11.69
CA LEU A 47 8.41 -3.61 12.47
C LEU A 47 9.34 -2.71 11.63
N GLN A 48 9.56 -3.02 10.36
CA GLN A 48 10.31 -2.17 9.44
C GLN A 48 9.66 -0.80 9.27
N THR A 49 8.35 -0.76 9.05
CA THR A 49 7.60 0.50 8.93
C THR A 49 7.72 1.34 10.21
N LEU A 50 7.65 0.74 11.40
CA LEU A 50 7.87 1.44 12.67
C LEU A 50 9.29 2.01 12.77
N SER A 51 10.30 1.24 12.36
CA SER A 51 11.68 1.72 12.33
C SER A 51 11.86 2.89 11.36
N SER A 52 11.22 2.86 10.20
CA SER A 52 11.24 3.97 9.23
C SER A 52 10.54 5.22 9.77
N ILE A 53 9.35 5.06 10.38
CA ILE A 53 8.61 6.18 10.98
C ILE A 53 9.41 6.80 12.13
N SER A 54 10.11 5.99 12.94
CA SER A 54 10.95 6.51 14.03
C SER A 54 12.18 7.29 13.55
N ALA A 55 12.64 7.06 12.32
CA ALA A 55 13.77 7.77 11.73
C ALA A 55 13.37 9.17 11.23
N GLU A 56 12.15 9.31 10.71
CA GLU A 56 11.53 10.61 10.50
C GLU A 56 11.14 11.18 11.87
N LYS A 57 11.61 12.37 12.23
CA LYS A 57 11.35 13.02 13.54
C LYS A 57 9.88 13.44 13.70
N ASN A 58 8.94 12.52 13.60
CA ASN A 58 7.50 12.75 13.73
C ASN A 58 7.09 12.56 15.19
N SER A 59 6.68 13.64 15.85
CA SER A 59 6.31 13.66 17.29
C SER A 59 4.97 13.00 17.61
N THR A 60 4.28 12.41 16.65
CA THR A 60 2.98 11.73 16.86
C THR A 60 2.84 10.55 15.90
N ILE A 61 2.80 9.34 16.47
CA ILE A 61 2.60 8.08 15.73
C ILE A 61 1.18 7.60 16.00
N ILE A 62 0.32 7.64 14.98
CA ILE A 62 -1.03 7.06 15.08
C ILE A 62 -0.91 5.56 14.90
N PHE A 63 -1.15 4.84 16.00
CA PHE A 63 -0.96 3.40 16.07
C PHE A 63 -2.31 2.69 16.09
N PRO A 64 -2.76 2.10 14.96
CA PRO A 64 -3.98 1.31 14.95
C PRO A 64 -3.70 -0.01 15.67
N LEU A 65 -4.21 -0.13 16.90
CA LEU A 65 -4.19 -1.40 17.63
C LEU A 65 -5.42 -2.23 17.25
N PRO A 66 -5.24 -3.51 16.89
CA PRO A 66 -6.35 -4.44 16.73
C PRO A 66 -7.13 -4.54 18.04
N ILE A 67 -8.45 -4.37 17.98
CA ILE A 67 -9.34 -4.48 19.14
C ILE A 67 -9.25 -5.90 19.74
N ASP A 68 -8.88 -6.90 18.92
CA ASP A 68 -8.64 -8.27 19.34
C ASP A 68 -7.51 -8.42 20.38
N LEU A 69 -6.50 -7.54 20.37
CA LEU A 69 -5.46 -7.52 21.41
C LEU A 69 -6.06 -7.16 22.79
N PHE A 70 -7.14 -6.38 22.80
CA PHE A 70 -7.83 -5.99 24.02
C PHE A 70 -8.92 -6.97 24.46
N LYS A 71 -9.31 -7.96 23.63
CA LYS A 71 -10.30 -8.99 24.02
C LYS A 71 -9.89 -9.75 25.28
N ALA A 72 -8.60 -10.03 25.46
CA ALA A 72 -8.07 -10.68 26.66
C ALA A 72 -8.21 -9.82 27.93
N PHE A 73 -8.32 -8.50 27.78
CA PHE A 73 -8.48 -7.55 28.89
C PHE A 73 -9.94 -7.14 29.13
N ILE A 74 -10.79 -7.20 28.10
CA ILE A 74 -12.20 -6.81 28.16
C ILE A 74 -13.09 -7.97 28.64
N ASN A 75 -12.69 -9.23 28.43
CA ASN A 75 -13.52 -10.40 28.70
C ASN A 75 -13.24 -11.05 30.07
N LYS A 76 -13.12 -10.23 31.12
CA LYS A 76 -13.02 -10.68 32.50
C LYS A 76 -14.23 -10.22 33.31
#